data_AF-A0AB39M0B6-F1
#
_entry.id   AF-A0AB39M0B6-F1
#
_cell.length_a   1.000
_cell.length_b   1.000
_cell.length_c   1.000
_cell.angle_alpha   90.00
_cell.angle_beta   90.00
_cell.angle_gamma   90.00
#
_symmetry.space_group_name_H-M   'P 1'
#
loop_
_entity.id
_entity.type
_entity.pdbx_description
1 polymer ?
#
loop_
_entity_poly.entity_id
_entity_poly.type
_entity_poly.pdbx_seq_one_letter_code
_entity_poly.pdbx_strand_id
1 'polypeptide(L)'
;MNHRTSTERICLALPTNRACAEAITGIAEEAAYAARTFGTEAHLVILDSCDQATWTEHTRVVAGLPATPGVIVHHLDEARQRQFLRHTIQRSGLAAPDRLLDLMLPADLSYGACTNRAFLIAGALGCRSVHRRDSDCSYQVLDGEEIFPIHHELASLGKTASEASAAVTETVLAAHHGHRRVSMVGASFIGEPSVDIAEIEQRDAGVYHDIVSLWAPTDWSDEQKEQLVEESFKGAGTTPFTADHSTLTLVDPMRVDMSNIAFDHEVYERVPLPPATDTIGSDYFLIHLVHDAALPGVLHNRHIRNYYTPFRRTDAGFRAYQMRFVKFLLSMLYLNDVYGRMGAAADTALLDEREQVRGDVISGFLRESAGLDRTENVWRLDRVSTAYRKLGDRYAEFADLMDARREELLDAAQRDTEDFALLIDVWPRLVRAARESGLGSADA
;
A
#
# COMPACT_ATOMS: atom_id res chain seq x y z
N MET A 1 -19.67 2.31 -36.26
CA MET A 1 -19.40 1.11 -35.45
C MET A 1 -17.93 0.76 -35.58
N ASN A 2 -17.10 1.26 -34.66
CA ASN A 2 -15.71 0.83 -34.50
C ASN A 2 -15.65 0.02 -33.22
N HIS A 3 -15.90 -1.30 -33.30
CA HIS A 3 -15.50 -2.21 -32.24
C HIS A 3 -13.99 -2.37 -32.29
N ARG A 4 -13.28 -1.55 -31.51
CA ARG A 4 -12.05 -2.00 -30.87
C ARG A 4 -12.42 -2.42 -29.47
N THR A 5 -12.84 -3.68 -29.31
CA THR A 5 -12.82 -4.35 -28.01
C THR A 5 -11.35 -4.61 -27.68
N SER A 6 -10.63 -3.58 -27.21
CA SER A 6 -9.39 -3.85 -26.50
C SER A 6 -9.78 -4.53 -25.20
N THR A 7 -9.43 -5.79 -25.03
CA THR A 7 -9.54 -6.51 -23.75
C THR A 7 -8.95 -5.63 -22.66
N GLU A 8 -9.68 -5.43 -21.56
CA GLU A 8 -9.15 -4.68 -20.42
C GLU A 8 -7.96 -5.44 -19.83
N ARG A 9 -6.86 -4.71 -19.61
CA ARG A 9 -5.64 -5.25 -19.01
C ARG A 9 -5.56 -4.79 -17.58
N ILE A 10 -5.30 -5.73 -16.68
CA ILE A 10 -5.10 -5.45 -15.26
C ILE A 10 -3.82 -6.10 -14.79
N CYS A 11 -3.26 -5.55 -13.72
CA CYS A 11 -2.09 -6.11 -13.08
C CYS A 11 -2.47 -6.56 -11.67
N LEU A 12 -2.37 -7.87 -11.41
CA LEU A 12 -2.55 -8.45 -10.09
C LEU A 12 -1.15 -8.69 -9.50
N ALA A 13 -0.77 -7.90 -8.52
CA ALA A 13 0.60 -7.77 -8.04
C ALA A 13 0.81 -8.46 -6.68
N LEU A 14 1.86 -9.27 -6.61
CA LEU A 14 2.34 -9.96 -5.41
C LEU A 14 3.81 -9.58 -5.15
N PRO A 15 4.09 -8.50 -4.39
CA PRO A 15 5.42 -8.25 -3.89
C PRO A 15 5.76 -9.24 -2.76
N THR A 16 6.97 -9.81 -2.79
CA THR A 16 7.46 -10.71 -1.74
C THR A 16 8.95 -10.57 -1.49
N ASN A 17 9.33 -10.77 -0.24
CA ASN A 17 10.70 -10.89 0.24
C ASN A 17 10.87 -12.10 1.18
N ARG A 18 9.93 -13.06 1.11
CA ARG A 18 9.84 -14.23 1.97
C ARG A 18 9.17 -15.40 1.24
N ALA A 19 9.31 -16.61 1.77
CA ALA A 19 8.63 -17.78 1.24
C ALA A 19 7.09 -17.62 1.28
N CYS A 20 6.42 -17.79 0.13
CA CYS A 20 4.98 -17.59 -0.02
C CYS A 20 4.35 -18.45 -1.13
N ALA A 21 4.76 -19.72 -1.25
CA ALA A 21 4.27 -20.65 -2.28
C ALA A 21 2.73 -20.77 -2.35
N GLU A 22 2.06 -20.77 -1.20
CA GLU A 22 0.60 -20.82 -1.12
C GLU A 22 -0.04 -19.55 -1.68
N ALA A 23 0.51 -18.37 -1.33
CA ALA A 23 0.03 -17.09 -1.85
C ALA A 23 0.22 -16.98 -3.38
N ILE A 24 1.32 -17.52 -3.94
CA ILE A 24 1.54 -17.59 -5.39
C ILE A 24 0.45 -18.42 -6.08
N THR A 25 0.08 -19.56 -5.48
CA THR A 25 -0.98 -20.42 -6.02
C THR A 25 -2.33 -19.70 -5.95
N GLY A 26 -2.68 -19.16 -4.78
CA GLY A 26 -3.96 -18.47 -4.58
C GLY A 26 -4.13 -17.27 -5.52
N ILE A 27 -3.10 -16.41 -5.66
CA ILE A 27 -3.22 -15.24 -6.54
C ILE A 27 -3.32 -15.63 -8.02
N ALA A 28 -2.76 -16.77 -8.42
CA ALA A 28 -2.94 -17.32 -9.76
C ALA A 28 -4.38 -17.80 -9.98
N GLU A 29 -5.01 -18.39 -8.95
CA GLU A 29 -6.43 -18.74 -8.97
C GLU A 29 -7.33 -17.51 -9.06
N GLU A 30 -6.99 -16.43 -8.33
CA GLU A 30 -7.67 -15.13 -8.43
C GLU A 30 -7.54 -14.52 -9.84
N ALA A 31 -6.35 -14.53 -10.43
CA ALA A 31 -6.13 -14.07 -11.81
C ALA A 31 -6.96 -14.90 -12.82
N ALA A 32 -7.01 -16.21 -12.62
CA ALA A 32 -7.80 -17.12 -13.44
C ALA A 32 -9.31 -16.86 -13.28
N TYR A 33 -9.77 -16.56 -12.07
CA TYR A 33 -11.14 -16.11 -11.80
C TYR A 33 -11.46 -14.80 -12.53
N ALA A 34 -10.58 -13.81 -12.48
CA ALA A 34 -10.75 -12.54 -13.16
C ALA A 34 -10.90 -12.73 -14.69
N ALA A 35 -10.00 -13.50 -15.30
CA ALA A 35 -10.04 -13.77 -16.73
C ALA A 35 -11.32 -14.49 -17.17
N ARG A 36 -11.76 -15.52 -16.41
CA ARG A 36 -12.98 -16.28 -16.74
C ARG A 36 -14.26 -15.49 -16.52
N THR A 37 -14.33 -14.72 -15.44
CA THR A 37 -15.58 -14.05 -15.00
C THR A 37 -15.80 -12.73 -15.72
N PHE A 38 -14.72 -11.95 -15.93
CA PHE A 38 -14.80 -10.60 -16.47
C PHE A 38 -14.25 -10.49 -17.90
N GLY A 39 -13.62 -11.55 -18.42
CA GLY A 39 -13.01 -11.51 -19.76
C GLY A 39 -11.81 -10.57 -19.85
N THR A 40 -11.15 -10.28 -18.73
CA THR A 40 -9.98 -9.40 -18.65
C THR A 40 -8.69 -10.17 -18.99
N GLU A 41 -7.69 -9.47 -19.53
CA GLU A 41 -6.32 -9.97 -19.59
C GLU A 41 -5.62 -9.62 -18.26
N ALA A 42 -5.39 -10.65 -17.43
CA ALA A 42 -4.78 -10.52 -16.12
C ALA A 42 -3.28 -10.78 -16.19
N HIS A 43 -2.49 -9.73 -15.97
CA HIS A 43 -1.05 -9.84 -15.76
C HIS A 43 -0.79 -10.11 -14.28
N LEU A 44 -0.45 -11.35 -13.94
CA LEU A 44 0.02 -11.72 -12.60
C LEU A 44 1.49 -11.31 -12.47
N VAL A 45 1.78 -10.29 -11.66
CA VAL A 45 3.12 -9.73 -11.48
C VAL A 45 3.65 -10.10 -10.10
N ILE A 46 4.62 -11.02 -10.05
CA ILE A 46 5.29 -11.45 -8.81
C ILE A 46 6.64 -10.73 -8.73
N LEU A 47 6.77 -9.81 -7.77
CA LEU A 47 8.01 -9.07 -7.52
C LEU A 47 8.77 -9.74 -6.37
N ASP A 48 9.71 -10.60 -6.72
CA ASP A 48 10.37 -11.49 -5.78
C ASP A 48 11.77 -10.95 -5.42
N SER A 49 11.94 -10.54 -4.17
CA SER A 49 13.20 -10.05 -3.61
C SER A 49 13.74 -11.03 -2.54
N CYS A 50 13.44 -12.33 -2.68
CA CYS A 50 13.91 -13.35 -1.75
C CYS A 50 15.35 -13.80 -2.04
N ASP A 51 15.91 -14.58 -1.11
CA ASP A 51 17.15 -15.32 -1.35
C ASP A 51 16.99 -16.36 -2.48
N GLN A 52 18.13 -16.85 -2.98
CA GLN A 52 18.19 -17.79 -4.10
C GLN A 52 17.42 -19.09 -3.85
N ALA A 53 17.40 -19.61 -2.61
CA ALA A 53 16.73 -20.87 -2.31
C ALA A 53 15.21 -20.70 -2.38
N THR A 54 14.71 -19.63 -1.76
CA THR A 54 13.30 -19.25 -1.80
C THR A 54 12.84 -18.89 -3.23
N TRP A 55 13.62 -18.11 -3.97
CA TRP A 55 13.36 -17.80 -5.38
C TRP A 55 13.25 -19.07 -6.24
N THR A 56 14.14 -20.04 -6.03
CA THR A 56 14.13 -21.32 -6.78
C THR A 56 12.85 -22.09 -6.52
N GLU A 57 12.39 -22.12 -5.26
CA GLU A 57 11.13 -22.75 -4.89
C GLU A 57 9.93 -22.02 -5.50
N HIS A 58 9.89 -20.69 -5.44
CA HIS A 58 8.85 -19.89 -6.10
C HIS A 58 8.82 -20.13 -7.61
N THR A 59 9.98 -20.20 -8.26
CA THR A 59 10.09 -20.50 -9.70
C THR A 59 9.48 -21.86 -10.02
N ARG A 60 9.71 -22.88 -9.17
CA ARG A 60 9.11 -24.21 -9.32
C ARG A 60 7.59 -24.17 -9.18
N VAL A 61 7.07 -23.41 -8.22
CA VAL A 61 5.63 -23.22 -8.01
C VAL A 61 5.02 -22.52 -9.22
N VAL A 62 5.59 -21.40 -9.68
CA VAL A 62 5.15 -20.65 -10.85
C VAL A 62 5.13 -21.53 -12.11
N ALA A 63 6.19 -22.32 -12.34
CA ALA A 63 6.26 -23.24 -13.47
C ALA A 63 5.21 -24.38 -13.40
N GLY A 64 4.69 -24.67 -12.21
CA GLY A 64 3.64 -25.66 -11.98
C GLY A 64 2.22 -25.11 -12.09
N LEU A 65 2.04 -23.79 -12.26
CA LEU A 65 0.71 -23.18 -12.35
C LEU A 65 -0.03 -23.64 -13.62
N PRO A 66 -1.37 -23.85 -13.55
CA PRO A 66 -2.15 -24.19 -14.73
C PRO A 66 -2.14 -23.06 -15.78
N ALA A 67 -1.90 -23.41 -17.04
CA ALA A 67 -2.05 -22.47 -18.15
C ALA A 67 -3.52 -22.06 -18.31
N THR A 68 -3.83 -20.80 -18.02
CA THR A 68 -5.19 -20.26 -18.09
C THR A 68 -5.30 -19.22 -19.21
N PRO A 69 -6.24 -19.34 -20.17
CA PRO A 69 -6.48 -18.31 -21.17
C PRO A 69 -6.77 -16.96 -20.54
N GLY A 70 -6.09 -15.91 -20.99
CA GLY A 70 -6.24 -14.56 -20.46
C GLY A 70 -5.40 -14.26 -19.21
N VAL A 71 -4.58 -15.21 -18.73
CA VAL A 71 -3.62 -14.98 -17.64
C VAL A 71 -2.19 -15.02 -18.17
N ILE A 72 -1.40 -13.99 -17.85
CA ILE A 72 0.02 -13.88 -18.19
C ILE A 72 0.81 -13.71 -16.90
N VAL A 73 1.75 -14.61 -16.62
CA VAL A 73 2.54 -14.60 -15.38
C VAL A 73 3.91 -13.98 -15.63
N HIS A 74 4.24 -12.97 -14.85
CA HIS A 74 5.52 -12.28 -14.81
C HIS A 74 6.17 -12.53 -13.45
N HIS A 75 7.16 -13.42 -13.39
CA HIS A 75 7.94 -13.71 -12.17
C HIS A 75 9.31 -13.06 -12.28
N LEU A 76 9.49 -11.96 -11.55
CA LEU A 76 10.65 -11.09 -11.67
C LEU A 76 11.49 -11.16 -10.39
N ASP A 77 12.71 -11.67 -10.51
CA ASP A 77 13.70 -11.56 -9.44
C ASP A 77 14.19 -10.11 -9.30
N GLU A 78 14.94 -9.83 -8.26
CA GLU A 78 15.46 -8.48 -8.02
C GLU A 78 16.35 -7.98 -9.18
N ALA A 79 17.10 -8.88 -9.83
CA ALA A 79 17.98 -8.53 -10.94
C ALA A 79 17.20 -8.01 -12.16
N ARG A 80 16.13 -8.70 -12.55
CA ARG A 80 15.22 -8.28 -13.63
C ARG A 80 14.49 -6.99 -13.26
N GLN A 81 14.03 -6.86 -12.01
CA GLN A 81 13.43 -5.61 -11.53
C GLN A 81 14.41 -4.43 -11.63
N ARG A 82 15.67 -4.63 -11.22
CA ARG A 82 16.73 -3.63 -11.32
C ARG A 82 17.04 -3.26 -12.77
N GLN A 83 17.07 -4.23 -13.68
CA GLN A 83 17.26 -3.99 -15.11
C GLN A 83 16.13 -3.13 -15.70
N PHE A 84 14.88 -3.48 -15.40
CA PHE A 84 13.71 -2.70 -15.82
C PHE A 84 13.77 -1.25 -15.32
N LEU A 85 14.07 -1.06 -14.02
CA LEU A 85 14.17 0.27 -13.43
C LEU A 85 15.30 1.09 -14.05
N ARG A 86 16.50 0.52 -14.21
CA ARG A 86 17.63 1.20 -14.86
C ARG A 86 17.30 1.64 -16.27
N HIS A 87 16.64 0.78 -17.04
CA HIS A 87 16.20 1.13 -18.39
C HIS A 87 15.19 2.28 -18.37
N THR A 88 14.17 2.18 -17.52
CA THR A 88 13.14 3.22 -17.36
C THR A 88 13.72 4.56 -16.94
N ILE A 89 14.59 4.57 -15.93
CA ILE A 89 15.27 5.77 -15.42
C ILE A 89 16.16 6.37 -16.53
N GLN A 90 16.93 5.55 -17.25
CA GLN A 90 17.77 6.04 -18.35
C GLN A 90 16.92 6.68 -19.46
N ARG A 91 15.81 6.04 -19.85
CA ARG A 91 14.90 6.52 -20.90
C ARG A 91 14.14 7.79 -20.49
N SER A 92 13.89 7.96 -19.19
CA SER A 92 13.26 9.18 -18.67
C SER A 92 14.11 10.43 -18.85
N GLY A 93 15.44 10.28 -18.96
CA GLY A 93 16.39 11.40 -19.05
C GLY A 93 16.44 12.27 -17.79
N LEU A 94 16.10 11.71 -16.63
CA LEU A 94 16.17 12.39 -15.33
C LEU A 94 17.62 12.44 -14.80
N ALA A 95 17.90 13.45 -13.98
CA ALA A 95 19.19 13.56 -13.28
C ALA A 95 19.25 12.58 -12.10
N ALA A 96 20.47 12.31 -11.61
CA ALA A 96 20.74 11.43 -10.46
C ALA A 96 20.11 10.02 -10.58
N PRO A 97 20.42 9.26 -11.64
CA PRO A 97 19.79 7.96 -11.91
C PRO A 97 19.99 6.95 -10.77
N ASP A 98 21.16 6.96 -10.10
CA ASP A 98 21.44 6.05 -8.99
C ASP A 98 20.54 6.33 -7.79
N ARG A 99 20.33 7.61 -7.43
CA ARG A 99 19.38 7.99 -6.36
C ARG A 99 17.97 7.52 -6.68
N LEU A 100 17.51 7.71 -7.92
CA LEU A 100 16.16 7.26 -8.32
C LEU A 100 16.02 5.74 -8.27
N LEU A 101 17.09 5.01 -8.60
CA LEU A 101 17.12 3.55 -8.46
C LEU A 101 17.03 3.16 -6.98
N ASP A 102 17.78 3.83 -6.11
CA ASP A 102 17.78 3.55 -4.67
C ASP A 102 16.44 3.84 -4.00
N LEU A 103 15.70 4.87 -4.45
CA LEU A 103 14.33 5.15 -3.97
C LEU A 103 13.31 4.08 -4.40
N MET A 104 13.55 3.40 -5.52
CA MET A 104 12.62 2.41 -6.09
C MET A 104 12.99 0.96 -5.77
N LEU A 105 14.27 0.73 -5.45
CA LEU A 105 14.84 -0.57 -5.13
C LEU A 105 15.92 -0.42 -4.04
N PRO A 106 15.55 0.04 -2.84
CA PRO A 106 16.47 0.15 -1.72
C PRO A 106 16.95 -1.24 -1.28
N ALA A 107 18.10 -1.28 -0.59
CA ALA A 107 18.61 -2.52 -0.01
C ALA A 107 17.75 -3.01 1.17
N ASP A 108 17.17 -2.07 1.93
CA ASP A 108 16.28 -2.36 3.04
C ASP A 108 14.82 -2.48 2.59
N LEU A 109 13.97 -3.04 3.45
CA LEU A 109 12.56 -3.24 3.13
C LEU A 109 11.83 -1.90 2.96
N SER A 110 11.10 -1.73 1.86
CA SER A 110 10.17 -0.60 1.66
C SER A 110 8.88 -1.07 0.99
N TYR A 111 7.76 -0.91 1.69
CA TYR A 111 6.43 -1.23 1.18
C TYR A 111 5.98 -0.30 0.06
N GLY A 112 6.33 0.99 0.15
CA GLY A 112 6.04 1.94 -0.92
C GLY A 112 6.89 1.69 -2.16
N ALA A 113 8.21 1.46 -2.01
CA ALA A 113 9.09 1.21 -3.16
C ALA A 113 8.71 -0.07 -3.94
N CYS A 114 8.31 -1.16 -3.26
CA CYS A 114 7.83 -2.36 -3.96
C CYS A 114 6.51 -2.11 -4.72
N THR A 115 5.60 -1.34 -4.14
CA THR A 115 4.34 -0.99 -4.80
C THR A 115 4.57 -0.03 -5.98
N ASN A 116 5.50 0.93 -5.85
CA ASN A 116 5.91 1.81 -6.95
C ASN A 116 6.51 1.03 -8.13
N ARG A 117 7.29 -0.03 -7.86
CA ARG A 117 7.76 -0.95 -8.92
C ARG A 117 6.57 -1.59 -9.65
N ALA A 118 5.57 -2.06 -8.91
CA ALA A 118 4.35 -2.63 -9.51
C ALA A 118 3.60 -1.60 -10.38
N PHE A 119 3.51 -0.34 -9.95
CA PHE A 119 2.89 0.73 -10.73
C PHE A 119 3.61 1.02 -12.05
N LEU A 120 4.96 1.09 -12.05
CA LEU A 120 5.72 1.29 -13.29
C LEU A 120 5.60 0.09 -14.24
N ILE A 121 5.66 -1.13 -13.70
CA ILE A 121 5.49 -2.36 -14.49
C ILE A 121 4.08 -2.42 -15.09
N ALA A 122 3.05 -2.04 -14.32
CA ALA A 122 1.68 -1.96 -14.81
C ALA A 122 1.54 -0.95 -15.96
N GLY A 123 2.14 0.23 -15.84
CA GLY A 123 2.22 1.20 -16.93
C GLY A 123 2.92 0.62 -18.16
N ALA A 124 4.02 -0.12 -17.97
CA ALA A 124 4.77 -0.77 -19.05
C ALA A 124 3.99 -1.89 -19.76
N LEU A 125 3.09 -2.58 -19.06
CA LEU A 125 2.21 -3.62 -19.61
C LEU A 125 0.92 -3.05 -20.23
N GLY A 126 0.64 -1.77 -19.99
CA GLY A 126 -0.59 -1.11 -20.40
C GLY A 126 -1.81 -1.53 -19.55
N CYS A 127 -1.57 -1.93 -18.30
CA CYS A 127 -2.61 -2.21 -17.32
C CYS A 127 -3.37 -0.92 -16.97
N ARG A 128 -4.70 -1.00 -16.83
CA ARG A 128 -5.55 0.14 -16.40
C ARG A 128 -5.71 0.22 -14.89
N SER A 129 -5.35 -0.85 -14.18
CA SER A 129 -5.42 -0.95 -12.73
C SER A 129 -4.32 -1.84 -12.18
N VAL A 130 -3.98 -1.59 -10.92
CA VAL A 130 -3.14 -2.48 -10.10
C VAL A 130 -3.96 -2.96 -8.93
N HIS A 131 -3.97 -4.27 -8.73
CA HIS A 131 -4.64 -4.99 -7.66
C HIS A 131 -3.54 -5.61 -6.81
N ARG A 132 -3.40 -5.23 -5.54
CA ARG A 132 -2.30 -5.69 -4.68
C ARG A 132 -2.81 -6.74 -3.69
N ARG A 133 -2.00 -7.79 -3.52
CA ARG A 133 -2.09 -8.75 -2.42
C ARG A 133 -0.74 -8.85 -1.71
N ASP A 134 -0.76 -9.04 -0.40
CA ASP A 134 0.47 -9.30 0.36
C ASP A 134 0.76 -10.79 0.47
N SER A 135 2.05 -11.12 0.60
CA SER A 135 2.57 -12.50 0.62
C SER A 135 2.21 -13.33 1.85
N ASP A 136 1.70 -12.70 2.90
CA ASP A 136 1.31 -13.29 4.19
C ASP A 136 -0.21 -13.27 4.41
N CYS A 137 -0.95 -13.44 3.31
CA CYS A 137 -2.40 -13.44 3.27
C CYS A 137 -2.95 -14.68 2.55
N SER A 138 -4.20 -15.05 2.85
CA SER A 138 -4.96 -16.08 2.12
C SER A 138 -6.42 -15.65 1.95
N TYR A 139 -7.16 -16.32 1.06
CA TYR A 139 -8.56 -16.00 0.84
C TYR A 139 -9.47 -16.64 1.90
N GLN A 140 -10.64 -16.03 2.10
CA GLN A 140 -11.72 -16.67 2.82
C GLN A 140 -12.38 -17.73 1.93
N VAL A 141 -12.99 -18.74 2.55
CA VAL A 141 -13.67 -19.83 1.86
C VAL A 141 -15.13 -19.86 2.30
N LEU A 142 -16.05 -19.93 1.35
CA LEU A 142 -17.48 -20.13 1.59
C LEU A 142 -17.95 -21.28 0.69
N ASP A 143 -18.64 -22.26 1.28
CA ASP A 143 -19.15 -23.45 0.58
C ASP A 143 -18.10 -24.22 -0.25
N GLY A 144 -16.83 -24.17 0.18
CA GLY A 144 -15.71 -24.84 -0.47
C GLY A 144 -15.03 -24.05 -1.57
N GLU A 145 -15.50 -22.83 -1.86
CA GLU A 145 -14.96 -21.95 -2.90
C GLU A 145 -14.22 -20.76 -2.27
N GLU A 146 -13.09 -20.36 -2.88
CA GLU A 146 -12.37 -19.16 -2.47
C GLU A 146 -13.13 -17.88 -2.85
N ILE A 147 -13.10 -16.92 -1.93
CA ILE A 147 -13.77 -15.63 -2.08
C ILE A 147 -12.75 -14.59 -2.49
N PHE A 148 -12.68 -14.34 -3.80
CA PHE A 148 -11.71 -13.42 -4.38
C PHE A 148 -12.17 -11.95 -4.30
N PRO A 149 -11.36 -11.05 -3.71
CA PRO A 149 -11.62 -9.62 -3.69
C PRO A 149 -11.76 -8.98 -5.09
N ILE A 150 -11.02 -9.50 -6.08
CA ILE A 150 -11.01 -8.98 -7.46
C ILE A 150 -12.40 -8.90 -8.10
N HIS A 151 -13.38 -9.65 -7.58
CA HIS A 151 -14.76 -9.56 -8.02
C HIS A 151 -15.33 -8.14 -7.90
N HIS A 152 -15.23 -7.52 -6.72
CA HIS A 152 -15.74 -6.17 -6.50
C HIS A 152 -14.86 -5.12 -7.16
N GLU A 153 -13.54 -5.38 -7.19
CA GLU A 153 -12.56 -4.51 -7.83
C GLU A 153 -12.88 -4.35 -9.33
N LEU A 154 -13.04 -5.44 -10.09
CA LEU A 154 -13.36 -5.36 -11.53
C LEU A 154 -14.83 -5.01 -11.82
N ALA A 155 -15.73 -5.23 -10.87
CA ALA A 155 -17.12 -4.83 -11.03
C ALA A 155 -17.29 -3.30 -11.06
N SER A 156 -16.37 -2.52 -10.48
CA SER A 156 -16.59 -1.08 -10.23
C SER A 156 -15.42 -0.17 -10.60
N LEU A 157 -14.17 -0.60 -10.45
CA LEU A 157 -13.00 0.25 -10.65
C LEU A 157 -12.95 0.85 -12.06
N GLY A 158 -12.64 2.13 -12.16
CA GLY A 158 -12.57 2.88 -13.41
C GLY A 158 -13.92 3.11 -14.11
N LYS A 159 -15.05 2.64 -13.58
CA LYS A 159 -16.38 3.05 -14.06
C LYS A 159 -16.74 4.40 -13.47
N THR A 160 -17.66 5.14 -14.10
CA THR A 160 -18.25 6.30 -13.41
C THR A 160 -19.01 5.84 -12.18
N ALA A 161 -19.10 6.66 -11.14
CA ALA A 161 -19.83 6.32 -9.93
C ALA A 161 -21.30 5.97 -10.22
N SER A 162 -21.93 6.64 -11.18
CA SER A 162 -23.29 6.30 -11.64
C SER A 162 -23.40 4.94 -12.32
N GLU A 163 -22.36 4.46 -13.02
CA GLU A 163 -22.34 3.10 -13.57
C GLU A 163 -22.04 2.06 -12.48
N ALA A 164 -21.10 2.38 -11.58
CA ALA A 164 -20.71 1.51 -10.49
C ALA A 164 -21.84 1.27 -9.46
N SER A 165 -22.74 2.25 -9.28
CA SER A 165 -23.86 2.11 -8.34
C SER A 165 -24.79 0.94 -8.66
N ALA A 166 -24.82 0.47 -9.91
CA ALA A 166 -25.61 -0.69 -10.31
C ALA A 166 -24.97 -2.05 -9.94
N ALA A 167 -23.68 -2.05 -9.56
CA ALA A 167 -22.90 -3.25 -9.27
C ALA A 167 -22.56 -3.41 -7.78
N VAL A 168 -22.96 -2.46 -6.93
CA VAL A 168 -22.74 -2.48 -5.48
C VAL A 168 -24.02 -2.79 -4.71
N THR A 169 -23.89 -3.25 -3.47
CA THR A 169 -25.04 -3.50 -2.59
C THR A 169 -25.73 -2.20 -2.18
N GLU A 170 -24.96 -1.15 -1.92
CA GLU A 170 -25.49 0.16 -1.52
C GLU A 170 -24.64 1.34 -2.01
N THR A 171 -25.26 2.51 -2.13
CA THR A 171 -24.59 3.77 -2.48
C THR A 171 -24.89 4.81 -1.42
N VAL A 172 -23.83 5.26 -0.73
CA VAL A 172 -23.87 6.37 0.23
C VAL A 172 -23.16 7.61 -0.32
N LEU A 173 -22.48 7.48 -1.45
CA LEU A 173 -21.85 8.58 -2.18
C LEU A 173 -22.87 9.64 -2.61
N ALA A 174 -22.52 10.91 -2.40
CA ALA A 174 -23.36 12.03 -2.83
C ALA A 174 -23.50 12.09 -4.36
N ALA A 175 -24.71 12.36 -4.85
CA ALA A 175 -25.06 12.29 -6.27
C ALA A 175 -24.21 13.19 -7.20
N HIS A 176 -23.67 14.29 -6.66
CA HIS A 176 -22.85 15.22 -7.45
C HIS A 176 -21.47 14.66 -7.82
N HIS A 177 -21.05 13.53 -7.24
CA HIS A 177 -19.86 12.79 -7.66
C HIS A 177 -20.16 11.73 -8.74
N GLY A 178 -21.41 11.62 -9.21
CA GLY A 178 -21.84 10.55 -10.13
C GLY A 178 -21.04 10.43 -11.42
N HIS A 179 -20.53 11.55 -11.94
CA HIS A 179 -19.71 11.59 -13.15
C HIS A 179 -18.24 11.21 -12.94
N ARG A 180 -17.74 11.25 -11.70
CA ARG A 180 -16.35 10.89 -11.36
C ARG A 180 -16.15 9.38 -11.48
N ARG A 181 -14.92 8.98 -11.82
CA ARG A 181 -14.54 7.57 -11.91
C ARG A 181 -14.23 6.99 -10.52
N VAL A 182 -14.60 5.74 -10.30
CA VAL A 182 -14.18 4.96 -9.14
C VAL A 182 -12.67 4.77 -9.22
N SER A 183 -11.95 5.36 -8.27
CA SER A 183 -10.49 5.49 -8.28
C SER A 183 -9.80 4.43 -7.43
N MET A 184 -10.53 3.86 -6.47
CA MET A 184 -10.04 2.84 -5.54
C MET A 184 -11.17 1.87 -5.19
N VAL A 185 -10.84 0.58 -5.12
CA VAL A 185 -11.75 -0.45 -4.59
C VAL A 185 -10.94 -1.31 -3.63
N GLY A 186 -11.48 -1.64 -2.47
CA GLY A 186 -10.76 -2.49 -1.56
C GLY A 186 -11.54 -2.92 -0.34
N ALA A 187 -10.84 -3.65 0.51
CA ALA A 187 -11.31 -4.16 1.76
C ALA A 187 -10.16 -4.28 2.76
N SER A 188 -10.50 -4.64 3.99
CA SER A 188 -9.52 -4.95 5.03
C SER A 188 -9.20 -6.46 5.08
N PHE A 189 -8.58 -6.91 6.16
CA PHE A 189 -8.30 -8.29 6.49
C PHE A 189 -9.06 -8.74 7.75
N ILE A 190 -9.19 -10.05 7.94
CA ILE A 190 -9.53 -10.69 9.21
C ILE A 190 -8.32 -11.47 9.74
N GLY A 191 -8.29 -11.72 11.05
CA GLY A 191 -7.25 -12.54 11.68
C GLY A 191 -6.21 -11.71 12.44
N GLU A 192 -4.93 -12.06 12.29
CA GLU A 192 -3.86 -11.38 13.04
C GLU A 192 -3.74 -9.90 12.63
N PRO A 193 -3.51 -8.96 13.57
CA PRO A 193 -3.29 -7.55 13.25
C PRO A 193 -2.14 -7.31 12.27
N SER A 194 -2.17 -6.25 11.48
CA SER A 194 -1.06 -5.91 10.58
C SER A 194 0.21 -5.50 11.35
N VAL A 195 0.07 -4.92 12.55
CA VAL A 195 1.15 -4.36 13.38
C VAL A 195 1.39 -5.16 14.67
N ASP A 196 2.65 -5.34 15.05
CA ASP A 196 3.06 -6.28 16.11
C ASP A 196 3.04 -5.62 17.49
N ILE A 197 1.84 -5.25 17.94
CA ILE A 197 1.62 -4.53 19.20
C ILE A 197 0.64 -5.24 20.15
N ALA A 198 0.08 -6.38 19.73
CA ALA A 198 -0.85 -7.16 20.55
C ALA A 198 -0.23 -7.65 21.87
N GLU A 199 1.08 -7.94 21.89
CA GLU A 199 1.76 -8.30 23.13
C GLU A 199 1.83 -7.12 24.12
N ILE A 200 1.93 -5.89 23.62
CA ILE A 200 1.96 -4.70 24.47
C ILE A 200 0.63 -4.54 25.18
N GLU A 201 -0.49 -4.70 24.47
CA GLU A 201 -1.84 -4.69 25.04
C GLU A 201 -2.02 -5.76 26.13
N GLN A 202 -1.55 -6.99 25.86
CA GLN A 202 -1.62 -8.09 26.81
C GLN A 202 -0.80 -7.84 28.09
N ARG A 203 0.33 -7.14 27.98
CA ARG A 203 1.20 -6.82 29.12
C ARG A 203 0.70 -5.62 29.92
N ASP A 204 0.33 -4.53 29.25
CA ASP A 204 -0.13 -3.29 29.87
C ASP A 204 -0.97 -2.46 28.89
N ALA A 205 -2.30 -2.50 29.08
CA ALA A 205 -3.26 -1.77 28.25
C ALA A 205 -3.06 -0.24 28.30
N GLY A 206 -2.54 0.31 29.40
CA GLY A 206 -2.22 1.73 29.49
C GLY A 206 -1.02 2.09 28.62
N VAL A 207 0.01 1.25 28.60
CA VAL A 207 1.15 1.42 27.68
C VAL A 207 0.70 1.30 26.23
N TYR A 208 -0.17 0.33 25.92
CA TYR A 208 -0.74 0.20 24.58
C TYR A 208 -1.47 1.48 24.16
N HIS A 209 -2.36 1.99 25.02
CA HIS A 209 -3.06 3.24 24.77
C HIS A 209 -2.08 4.40 24.53
N ASP A 210 -1.07 4.55 25.38
CA ASP A 210 -0.09 5.63 25.29
C ASP A 210 0.68 5.59 23.96
N ILE A 211 1.14 4.43 23.51
CA ILE A 211 1.93 4.33 22.26
C ILE A 211 1.08 4.45 21.01
N VAL A 212 -0.14 3.90 21.00
CA VAL A 212 -1.03 3.97 19.82
C VAL A 212 -1.54 5.40 19.65
N SER A 213 -1.79 6.12 20.75
CA SER A 213 -2.16 7.54 20.72
C SER A 213 -1.09 8.43 20.08
N LEU A 214 0.19 8.01 20.01
CA LEU A 214 1.26 8.78 19.37
C LEU A 214 1.11 8.91 17.85
N TRP A 215 0.26 8.10 17.24
CA TRP A 215 -0.15 8.27 15.85
C TRP A 215 -0.90 9.59 15.64
N ALA A 216 -1.77 9.98 16.58
CA ALA A 216 -2.60 11.17 16.45
C ALA A 216 -1.77 12.48 16.35
N PRO A 217 -2.30 13.51 15.69
CA PRO A 217 -1.86 14.88 15.88
C PRO A 217 -1.85 15.27 17.37
N THR A 218 -0.89 16.10 17.77
CA THR A 218 -0.70 16.45 19.19
C THR A 218 -1.85 17.28 19.75
N ASP A 219 -2.51 18.07 18.91
CA ASP A 219 -3.64 18.95 19.23
C ASP A 219 -5.01 18.25 19.30
N TRP A 220 -5.08 16.95 18.95
CA TRP A 220 -6.32 16.16 19.10
C TRP A 220 -6.72 16.00 20.57
N SER A 221 -8.04 16.01 20.80
CA SER A 221 -8.62 15.77 22.11
C SER A 221 -8.37 14.34 22.59
N ASP A 222 -8.49 14.11 23.90
CA ASP A 222 -8.32 12.78 24.48
C ASP A 222 -9.39 11.80 23.96
N GLU A 223 -10.62 12.26 23.75
CA GLU A 223 -11.70 11.45 23.17
C GLU A 223 -11.40 11.02 21.72
N GLN A 224 -10.81 11.91 20.91
CA GLN A 224 -10.40 11.58 19.56
C GLN A 224 -9.26 10.55 19.54
N LYS A 225 -8.32 10.66 20.48
CA LYS A 225 -7.23 9.69 20.65
C LYS A 225 -7.75 8.34 21.13
N GLU A 226 -8.72 8.32 22.05
CA GLU A 226 -9.37 7.09 22.51
C GLU A 226 -10.06 6.36 21.37
N GLN A 227 -10.82 7.09 20.53
CA GLN A 227 -11.45 6.52 19.33
C GLN A 227 -10.41 5.98 18.34
N LEU A 228 -9.33 6.74 18.09
CA LEU A 228 -8.24 6.27 17.23
C LEU A 228 -7.67 4.94 17.76
N VAL A 229 -7.35 4.86 19.05
CA VAL A 229 -6.80 3.65 19.69
C VAL A 229 -7.78 2.47 19.58
N GLU A 230 -9.07 2.72 19.71
CA GLU A 230 -10.10 1.69 19.58
C GLU A 230 -10.17 1.11 18.16
N GLU A 231 -9.92 1.91 17.12
CA GLU A 231 -10.03 1.45 15.72
C GLU A 231 -8.72 0.93 15.13
N SER A 232 -7.59 1.47 15.58
CA SER A 232 -6.27 1.25 15.01
C SER A 232 -5.87 -0.23 14.92
N PHE A 233 -5.34 -0.63 13.75
CA PHE A 233 -4.66 -1.91 13.52
C PHE A 233 -5.52 -3.20 13.66
N LYS A 234 -6.84 -3.08 13.86
CA LYS A 234 -7.74 -4.22 14.05
C LYS A 234 -8.24 -4.87 12.76
N GLY A 235 -8.04 -4.22 11.62
CA GLY A 235 -8.63 -4.61 10.35
C GLY A 235 -10.16 -4.72 10.44
N ALA A 236 -10.76 -5.70 9.76
CA ALA A 236 -12.18 -6.02 9.85
C ALA A 236 -12.53 -6.99 11.00
N GLY A 237 -11.61 -7.21 11.94
CA GLY A 237 -11.80 -8.10 13.08
C GLY A 237 -11.67 -9.59 12.70
N THR A 238 -12.63 -10.41 13.15
CA THR A 238 -12.55 -11.89 13.02
C THR A 238 -13.79 -12.50 12.39
N THR A 239 -14.73 -11.70 11.89
CA THR A 239 -16.01 -12.18 11.37
C THR A 239 -15.80 -12.85 10.00
N PRO A 240 -16.13 -14.14 9.84
CA PRO A 240 -16.01 -14.81 8.56
C PRO A 240 -16.99 -14.25 7.51
N PHE A 241 -16.59 -14.31 6.24
CA PHE A 241 -17.44 -13.97 5.11
C PHE A 241 -18.67 -14.91 5.03
N THR A 242 -19.85 -14.34 4.80
CA THR A 242 -21.11 -15.09 4.69
C THR A 242 -21.90 -14.75 3.43
N ALA A 243 -21.82 -13.49 2.97
CA ALA A 243 -22.45 -13.00 1.75
C ALA A 243 -21.76 -11.71 1.31
N ASP A 244 -21.90 -11.37 0.03
CA ASP A 244 -21.35 -10.12 -0.50
C ASP A 244 -22.06 -8.88 0.05
N HIS A 245 -21.25 -7.91 0.48
CA HIS A 245 -21.67 -6.54 0.76
C HIS A 245 -20.62 -5.58 0.21
N SER A 246 -21.07 -4.59 -0.56
CA SER A 246 -20.21 -3.52 -1.06
C SER A 246 -20.92 -2.18 -1.07
N THR A 247 -20.15 -1.12 -0.79
CA THR A 247 -20.63 0.24 -0.56
C THR A 247 -19.87 1.20 -1.47
N LEU A 248 -20.58 1.89 -2.37
CA LEU A 248 -20.02 3.02 -3.12
C LEU A 248 -20.04 4.28 -2.26
N THR A 249 -18.86 4.82 -1.94
CA THR A 249 -18.65 5.90 -0.97
C THR A 249 -17.37 6.70 -1.28
N LEU A 250 -17.09 7.72 -0.47
CA LEU A 250 -15.71 8.11 -0.18
C LEU A 250 -15.20 7.12 0.86
N VAL A 251 -14.20 6.30 0.50
CA VAL A 251 -13.76 5.18 1.35
C VAL A 251 -12.91 5.72 2.48
N ASP A 252 -13.34 5.45 3.71
CA ASP A 252 -12.60 5.74 4.93
C ASP A 252 -11.24 5.00 4.93
N PRO A 253 -10.10 5.71 5.03
CA PRO A 253 -8.78 5.10 5.08
C PRO A 253 -8.58 4.07 6.19
N MET A 254 -9.38 4.12 7.26
CA MET A 254 -9.34 3.17 8.38
C MET A 254 -10.01 1.82 8.09
N ARG A 255 -10.70 1.68 6.95
CA ARG A 255 -11.52 0.50 6.63
C ARG A 255 -10.96 -0.37 5.51
N VAL A 256 -9.81 0.01 4.94
CA VAL A 256 -9.18 -0.67 3.83
C VAL A 256 -7.69 -0.86 4.11
N ASP A 257 -7.14 -1.97 3.66
CA ASP A 257 -5.72 -2.29 3.85
C ASP A 257 -5.02 -2.50 2.51
N MET A 258 -3.75 -2.11 2.46
CA MET A 258 -2.92 -2.22 1.25
C MET A 258 -2.72 -3.66 0.75
N SER A 259 -2.95 -4.65 1.61
CA SER A 259 -2.93 -6.07 1.26
C SER A 259 -4.16 -6.54 0.49
N ASN A 260 -5.19 -5.70 0.34
CA ASN A 260 -6.47 -6.06 -0.29
C ASN A 260 -7.12 -4.85 -0.97
N ILE A 261 -6.41 -4.31 -1.97
CA ILE A 261 -6.78 -3.06 -2.61
C ILE A 261 -6.49 -3.07 -4.10
N ALA A 262 -7.27 -2.29 -4.85
CA ALA A 262 -7.01 -1.95 -6.23
C ALA A 262 -7.11 -0.44 -6.47
N PHE A 263 -6.21 0.07 -7.32
CA PHE A 263 -6.17 1.46 -7.75
C PHE A 263 -6.30 1.57 -9.27
N ASP A 264 -7.08 2.56 -9.73
CA ASP A 264 -7.11 2.96 -11.13
C ASP A 264 -5.80 3.70 -11.48
N HIS A 265 -5.30 3.49 -12.69
CA HIS A 265 -4.07 4.11 -13.19
C HIS A 265 -4.04 5.64 -13.10
N GLU A 266 -5.19 6.32 -13.15
CA GLU A 266 -5.23 7.78 -13.07
C GLU A 266 -4.81 8.31 -11.70
N VAL A 267 -4.78 7.45 -10.66
CA VAL A 267 -4.26 7.78 -9.33
C VAL A 267 -2.76 7.51 -9.26
N TYR A 268 -2.36 6.25 -9.40
CA TYR A 268 -0.98 5.83 -9.11
C TYR A 268 0.04 6.32 -10.13
N GLU A 269 -0.38 6.77 -11.31
CA GLU A 269 0.50 7.40 -12.29
C GLU A 269 0.79 8.87 -12.02
N ARG A 270 0.04 9.48 -11.08
CA ARG A 270 0.21 10.88 -10.68
C ARG A 270 1.03 11.00 -9.41
N VAL A 271 0.79 10.12 -8.47
CA VAL A 271 1.43 10.13 -7.16
C VAL A 271 1.91 8.70 -6.84
N PRO A 272 3.23 8.49 -6.63
CA PRO A 272 3.75 7.24 -6.09
C PRO A 272 3.47 7.14 -4.59
N LEU A 273 3.90 6.05 -3.97
CA LEU A 273 3.93 5.88 -2.52
C LEU A 273 5.28 6.30 -1.93
N PRO A 274 5.33 6.69 -0.63
CA PRO A 274 6.57 7.01 0.06
C PRO A 274 7.61 5.89 -0.04
N PRO A 275 8.85 6.16 -0.49
CA PRO A 275 9.90 5.15 -0.63
C PRO A 275 10.60 4.80 0.70
N ALA A 276 10.09 5.31 1.83
CA ALA A 276 10.67 5.13 3.15
C ALA A 276 10.99 3.66 3.45
N THR A 277 12.18 3.40 3.98
CA THR A 277 12.62 2.05 4.35
C THR A 277 12.29 1.75 5.81
N ASP A 278 12.14 0.46 6.15
CA ASP A 278 11.91 -0.03 7.51
C ASP A 278 10.88 0.78 8.28
N THR A 279 9.75 1.08 7.63
CA THR A 279 8.55 1.63 8.25
C THR A 279 7.32 0.82 7.83
N ILE A 280 6.19 1.06 8.48
CA ILE A 280 4.89 0.45 8.19
C ILE A 280 3.87 1.57 7.94
N GLY A 281 2.77 1.27 7.27
CA GLY A 281 1.68 2.24 7.05
C GLY A 281 1.99 3.36 6.05
N SER A 282 3.26 3.62 5.71
CA SER A 282 3.61 4.65 4.73
C SER A 282 3.01 4.41 3.34
N ASP A 283 2.77 3.15 2.98
CA ASP A 283 2.13 2.74 1.73
C ASP A 283 0.60 3.02 1.69
N TYR A 284 0.02 3.52 2.78
CA TYR A 284 -1.40 3.90 2.85
C TYR A 284 -1.67 5.33 2.32
N PHE A 285 -0.63 6.07 1.93
CA PHE A 285 -0.75 7.47 1.51
C PHE A 285 -1.79 7.68 0.39
N LEU A 286 -1.84 6.79 -0.61
CA LEU A 286 -2.80 6.90 -1.70
C LEU A 286 -4.25 6.73 -1.25
N ILE A 287 -4.50 5.99 -0.17
CA ILE A 287 -5.84 5.81 0.40
C ILE A 287 -6.34 7.15 0.95
N HIS A 288 -5.51 7.83 1.75
CA HIS A 288 -5.79 9.17 2.25
C HIS A 288 -5.98 10.18 1.13
N LEU A 289 -5.10 10.17 0.12
CA LEU A 289 -5.21 11.07 -1.02
C LEU A 289 -6.51 10.87 -1.81
N VAL A 290 -6.92 9.63 -2.07
CA VAL A 290 -8.20 9.34 -2.77
C VAL A 290 -9.39 9.82 -1.95
N HIS A 291 -9.37 9.58 -0.64
CA HIS A 291 -10.41 10.05 0.28
C HIS A 291 -10.52 11.58 0.30
N ASP A 292 -9.40 12.27 0.56
CA ASP A 292 -9.38 13.73 0.76
C ASP A 292 -9.57 14.50 -0.55
N ALA A 293 -9.23 13.89 -1.70
CA ALA A 293 -9.58 14.43 -3.02
C ALA A 293 -11.05 14.21 -3.41
N ALA A 294 -11.86 13.63 -2.51
CA ALA A 294 -13.26 13.28 -2.74
C ALA A 294 -13.47 12.46 -4.03
N LEU A 295 -12.55 11.53 -4.30
CA LEU A 295 -12.65 10.61 -5.43
C LEU A 295 -13.49 9.39 -5.02
N PRO A 296 -14.47 8.95 -5.85
CA PRO A 296 -15.29 7.80 -5.52
C PRO A 296 -14.47 6.52 -5.32
N GLY A 297 -14.87 5.70 -4.37
CA GLY A 297 -14.32 4.37 -4.15
C GLY A 297 -15.40 3.35 -3.76
N VAL A 298 -15.04 2.07 -3.77
CA VAL A 298 -15.91 0.98 -3.29
C VAL A 298 -15.23 0.25 -2.14
N LEU A 299 -15.91 0.18 -1.01
CA LEU A 299 -15.54 -0.69 0.11
C LEU A 299 -16.31 -1.99 0.01
N HIS A 300 -15.66 -3.15 0.15
CA HIS A 300 -16.35 -4.45 0.16
C HIS A 300 -15.95 -5.32 1.36
N ASN A 301 -16.75 -6.35 1.64
CA ASN A 301 -16.52 -7.25 2.78
C ASN A 301 -15.82 -8.57 2.43
N ARG A 302 -15.36 -8.75 1.17
CA ARG A 302 -14.42 -9.82 0.78
C ARG A 302 -13.03 -9.55 1.38
N HIS A 303 -12.95 -9.62 2.71
CA HIS A 303 -11.70 -9.49 3.43
C HIS A 303 -10.81 -10.70 3.15
N ILE A 304 -9.50 -10.48 3.14
CA ILE A 304 -8.51 -11.56 3.14
C ILE A 304 -8.23 -12.02 4.58
N ARG A 305 -7.56 -13.15 4.75
CA ARG A 305 -7.09 -13.64 6.04
C ARG A 305 -5.61 -13.30 6.19
N ASN A 306 -5.28 -12.48 7.18
CA ASN A 306 -3.90 -12.14 7.51
C ASN A 306 -3.32 -13.12 8.55
N TYR A 307 -2.04 -13.46 8.44
CA TYR A 307 -1.35 -14.32 9.39
C TYR A 307 0.10 -13.90 9.63
N TYR A 308 0.62 -14.20 10.81
CA TYR A 308 2.03 -13.96 11.12
C TYR A 308 2.93 -15.04 10.55
N THR A 309 3.99 -14.59 9.90
CA THR A 309 5.10 -15.48 9.52
C THR A 309 5.95 -15.83 10.75
N PRO A 310 6.61 -17.01 10.78
CA PRO A 310 7.45 -17.41 11.90
C PRO A 310 8.56 -16.41 12.25
N PHE A 311 9.09 -15.69 11.25
CA PHE A 311 10.12 -14.66 11.45
C PHE A 311 9.72 -13.61 12.48
N ARG A 312 8.44 -13.21 12.48
CA ARG A 312 7.90 -12.18 13.39
C ARG A 312 7.99 -12.58 14.87
N ARG A 313 8.04 -13.89 15.16
CA ARG A 313 8.17 -14.42 16.53
C ARG A 313 9.63 -14.56 17.00
N THR A 314 10.61 -14.19 16.17
CA THR A 314 12.04 -14.20 16.54
C THR A 314 12.47 -12.87 17.15
N ASP A 315 13.60 -12.83 17.88
CA ASP A 315 14.14 -11.58 18.43
C ASP A 315 14.52 -10.57 17.33
N ALA A 316 15.04 -11.06 16.21
CA ALA A 316 15.36 -10.22 15.06
C ALA A 316 14.08 -9.63 14.43
N GLY A 317 13.03 -10.45 14.29
CA GLY A 317 11.71 -10.01 13.83
C GLY A 317 11.10 -8.97 14.76
N PHE A 318 11.11 -9.24 16.07
CA PHE A 318 10.65 -8.29 17.09
C PHE A 318 11.34 -6.93 16.93
N ARG A 319 12.69 -6.89 16.91
CA ARG A 319 13.45 -5.64 16.76
C ARG A 319 13.10 -4.92 15.44
N ALA A 320 12.99 -5.65 14.34
CA ALA A 320 12.65 -5.06 13.04
C ALA A 320 11.24 -4.44 13.04
N TYR A 321 10.23 -5.11 13.59
CA TYR A 321 8.86 -4.60 13.62
C TYR A 321 8.68 -3.44 14.60
N GLN A 322 9.32 -3.46 15.78
CA GLN A 322 9.29 -2.31 16.68
C GLN A 322 10.01 -1.09 16.06
N MET A 323 11.12 -1.30 15.34
CA MET A 323 11.78 -0.21 14.60
C MET A 323 10.87 0.38 13.53
N ARG A 324 10.15 -0.46 12.78
CA ARG A 324 9.16 -0.01 11.80
C ARG A 324 8.04 0.81 12.42
N PHE A 325 7.52 0.37 13.55
CA PHE A 325 6.50 1.09 14.28
C PHE A 325 7.01 2.45 14.78
N VAL A 326 8.23 2.53 15.33
CA VAL A 326 8.85 3.80 15.71
C VAL A 326 9.00 4.73 14.51
N LYS A 327 9.57 4.24 13.39
CA LYS A 327 9.70 5.05 12.17
C LYS A 327 8.35 5.54 11.65
N PHE A 328 7.30 4.71 11.73
CA PHE A 328 5.93 5.13 11.41
C PHE A 328 5.46 6.29 12.32
N LEU A 329 5.63 6.18 13.64
CA LEU A 329 5.26 7.27 14.55
C LEU A 329 6.01 8.57 14.24
N LEU A 330 7.28 8.50 13.83
CA LEU A 330 8.05 9.69 13.45
C LEU A 330 7.60 10.29 12.12
N SER A 331 7.15 9.48 11.17
CA SER A 331 6.64 10.00 9.90
C SER A 331 5.33 10.78 10.10
N MET A 332 4.58 10.49 11.17
CA MET A 332 3.30 11.17 11.45
C MET A 332 3.42 12.67 11.72
N LEU A 333 4.57 13.19 12.18
CA LEU A 333 4.80 14.64 12.22
C LEU A 333 4.56 15.28 10.84
N TYR A 334 5.10 14.65 9.81
CA TYR A 334 5.07 15.15 8.45
C TYR A 334 3.78 14.78 7.73
N LEU A 335 3.33 13.53 7.90
CA LEU A 335 2.15 13.03 7.22
C LEU A 335 0.85 13.62 7.78
N ASN A 336 0.73 13.84 9.10
CA ASN A 336 -0.47 14.49 9.66
C ASN A 336 -0.65 15.92 9.16
N ASP A 337 0.44 16.69 9.00
CA ASP A 337 0.37 18.02 8.39
C ASP A 337 -0.13 17.94 6.94
N VAL A 338 0.38 16.98 6.16
CA VAL A 338 -0.07 16.77 4.77
C VAL A 338 -1.52 16.32 4.71
N TYR A 339 -1.93 15.36 5.55
CA TYR A 339 -3.33 14.90 5.64
C TYR A 339 -4.26 16.03 6.06
N GLY A 340 -3.88 16.83 7.06
CA GLY A 340 -4.65 18.01 7.48
C GLY A 340 -4.82 19.03 6.36
N ARG A 341 -3.77 19.28 5.57
CA ARG A 341 -3.84 20.19 4.41
C ARG A 341 -4.67 19.63 3.26
N MET A 342 -4.59 18.32 2.99
CA MET A 342 -5.44 17.67 1.99
C MET A 342 -6.90 17.74 2.41
N GLY A 343 -7.25 17.38 3.64
CA GLY A 343 -8.62 17.45 4.14
C GLY A 343 -9.17 18.89 4.24
N ALA A 344 -8.32 19.90 4.41
CA ALA A 344 -8.72 21.31 4.39
C ALA A 344 -8.77 21.93 2.98
N ALA A 345 -8.21 21.26 1.97
CA ALA A 345 -8.20 21.74 0.61
C ALA A 345 -9.61 21.58 0.00
N ALA A 346 -10.11 22.60 -0.69
CA ALA A 346 -11.31 22.42 -1.49
C ALA A 346 -11.08 21.35 -2.58
N ASP A 347 -12.09 20.58 -2.97
CA ASP A 347 -12.00 19.53 -4.01
C ASP A 347 -11.20 19.95 -5.25
N THR A 348 -11.34 21.21 -5.67
CA THR A 348 -10.68 21.77 -6.87
C THR A 348 -9.19 22.10 -6.68
N ALA A 349 -8.66 22.00 -5.46
CA ALA A 349 -7.27 22.28 -5.17
C ALA A 349 -6.40 21.03 -5.30
N LEU A 350 -6.93 19.84 -4.96
CA LEU A 350 -6.24 18.55 -5.12
C LEU A 350 -6.42 17.94 -6.52
N LEU A 351 -7.49 18.32 -7.22
CA LEU A 351 -7.80 17.87 -8.57
C LEU A 351 -7.57 18.98 -9.61
N ASP A 352 -7.19 18.60 -10.83
CA ASP A 352 -7.12 19.50 -11.97
C ASP A 352 -8.48 19.64 -12.69
N GLU A 353 -8.53 20.39 -13.79
CA GLU A 353 -9.74 20.63 -14.57
C GLU A 353 -10.32 19.36 -15.23
N ARG A 354 -9.54 18.27 -15.25
CA ARG A 354 -9.94 16.94 -15.74
C ARG A 354 -10.25 15.98 -14.60
N GLU A 355 -10.37 16.49 -13.38
CA GLU A 355 -10.57 15.72 -12.15
C GLU A 355 -9.42 14.75 -11.85
N GLN A 356 -8.21 15.06 -12.30
CA GLN A 356 -7.01 14.24 -12.06
C GLN A 356 -6.19 14.82 -10.92
N VAL A 357 -5.56 13.95 -10.12
CA VAL A 357 -4.76 14.37 -8.98
C VAL A 357 -3.59 15.28 -9.40
N ARG A 358 -3.42 16.38 -8.66
CA ARG A 358 -2.34 17.35 -8.81
C ARG A 358 -1.13 16.99 -7.95
N GLY A 359 -0.25 16.12 -8.49
CA GLY A 359 0.98 15.70 -7.81
C GLY A 359 1.89 16.87 -7.38
N ASP A 360 1.90 17.98 -8.12
CA ASP A 360 2.66 19.21 -7.79
C ASP A 360 2.21 19.86 -6.47
N VAL A 361 0.91 19.81 -6.18
CA VAL A 361 0.35 20.33 -4.92
C VAL A 361 0.78 19.43 -3.76
N ILE A 362 0.69 18.12 -3.96
CA ILE A 362 1.07 17.13 -2.94
C ILE A 362 2.57 17.22 -2.62
N SER A 363 3.44 17.29 -3.63
CA SER A 363 4.87 17.48 -3.40
C SER A 363 5.18 18.82 -2.74
N GLY A 364 4.39 19.87 -3.02
CA GLY A 364 4.40 21.13 -2.29
C GLY A 364 4.18 20.95 -0.79
N PHE A 365 3.08 20.29 -0.40
CA PHE A 365 2.77 20.03 1.01
C PHE A 365 3.87 19.24 1.71
N LEU A 366 4.44 18.22 1.06
CA LEU A 366 5.53 17.43 1.63
C LEU A 366 6.82 18.23 1.84
N ARG A 367 7.18 19.12 0.91
CA ARG A 367 8.37 19.99 1.09
C ARG A 367 8.18 20.97 2.25
N GLU A 368 6.96 21.48 2.42
CA GLU A 368 6.64 22.37 3.54
C GLU A 368 6.63 21.61 4.86
N SER A 369 6.04 20.41 4.91
CA SER A 369 6.00 19.59 6.12
C SER A 369 7.39 19.13 6.53
N ALA A 370 8.28 18.76 5.59
CA ALA A 370 9.66 18.40 5.89
C ALA A 370 10.46 19.52 6.60
N GLY A 371 10.02 20.78 6.51
CA GLY A 371 10.60 21.92 7.22
C GLY A 371 10.06 22.16 8.64
N LEU A 372 9.15 21.32 9.15
CA LEU A 372 8.58 21.45 10.49
C LEU A 372 9.63 21.25 11.59
N ASP A 373 9.40 21.92 12.73
CA ASP A 373 10.24 21.76 13.90
C ASP A 373 10.10 20.34 14.49
N ARG A 374 11.24 19.73 14.81
CA ARG A 374 11.31 18.32 15.21
C ARG A 374 10.94 18.08 16.68
N THR A 375 10.56 19.11 17.45
CA THR A 375 10.23 18.97 18.88
C THR A 375 9.15 17.92 19.13
N GLU A 376 8.15 17.81 18.26
CA GLU A 376 7.11 16.80 18.39
C GLU A 376 7.66 15.37 18.25
N ASN A 377 8.56 15.12 17.30
CA ASN A 377 9.19 13.82 17.13
C ASN A 377 10.18 13.48 18.26
N VAL A 378 10.89 14.49 18.79
CA VAL A 378 11.70 14.35 20.02
C VAL A 378 10.81 13.88 21.17
N TRP A 379 9.64 14.50 21.35
CA TRP A 379 8.66 14.09 22.35
C TRP A 379 8.12 12.66 22.11
N ARG A 380 7.78 12.30 20.86
CA ARG A 380 7.33 10.93 20.52
C ARG A 380 8.37 9.89 20.92
N LEU A 381 9.65 10.11 20.60
CA LEU A 381 10.73 9.21 21.01
C LEU A 381 10.83 9.08 22.53
N ASP A 382 10.72 10.18 23.27
CA ASP A 382 10.75 10.14 24.73
C ASP A 382 9.56 9.34 25.32
N ARG A 383 8.38 9.47 24.71
CA ARG A 383 7.19 8.71 25.11
C ARG A 383 7.36 7.22 24.84
N VAL A 384 7.80 6.83 23.64
CA VAL A 384 8.09 5.43 23.31
C VAL A 384 9.14 4.86 24.26
N SER A 385 10.23 5.60 24.49
CA SER A 385 11.33 5.18 25.36
C SER A 385 10.85 4.91 26.79
N THR A 386 10.01 5.81 27.33
CA THR A 386 9.40 5.66 28.66
C THR A 386 8.47 4.46 28.72
N ALA A 387 7.57 4.32 27.73
CA ALA A 387 6.63 3.22 27.61
C ALA A 387 7.33 1.86 27.55
N TYR A 388 8.35 1.73 26.71
CA TYR A 388 9.07 0.47 26.52
C TYR A 388 9.92 0.09 27.74
N ARG A 389 10.51 1.07 28.43
CA ARG A 389 11.19 0.81 29.72
C ARG A 389 10.23 0.34 30.80
N LYS A 390 8.98 0.82 30.80
CA LYS A 390 7.94 0.33 31.72
C LYS A 390 7.58 -1.13 31.45
N LEU A 391 7.60 -1.57 30.17
CA LEU A 391 7.35 -2.97 29.80
C LEU A 391 8.52 -3.91 30.18
N GLY A 392 9.75 -3.39 30.28
CA GLY A 392 10.93 -4.16 30.68
C GLY A 392 11.46 -5.12 29.60
N ASP A 393 12.35 -6.03 30.00
CA ASP A 393 12.94 -7.08 29.16
C ASP A 393 13.45 -6.57 27.80
N ARG A 394 13.10 -7.28 26.72
CA ARG A 394 13.44 -6.94 25.34
C ARG A 394 12.93 -5.57 24.88
N TYR A 395 11.88 -5.01 25.51
CA TYR A 395 11.40 -3.65 25.18
C TYR A 395 12.34 -2.59 25.76
N ALA A 396 12.84 -2.78 26.98
CA ALA A 396 13.84 -1.88 27.55
C ALA A 396 15.16 -1.92 26.77
N GLU A 397 15.62 -3.11 26.34
CA GLU A 397 16.79 -3.23 25.46
C GLU A 397 16.59 -2.53 24.10
N PHE A 398 15.37 -2.62 23.56
CA PHE A 398 15.04 -1.91 22.32
C PHE A 398 15.00 -0.40 22.53
N ALA A 399 14.51 0.09 23.66
CA ALA A 399 14.53 1.51 24.01
C ALA A 399 15.96 2.06 24.06
N ASP A 400 16.91 1.31 24.62
CA ASP A 400 18.32 1.71 24.64
C ASP A 400 18.95 1.76 23.24
N LEU A 401 18.60 0.79 22.36
CA LEU A 401 18.99 0.81 20.95
C LEU A 401 18.42 2.03 20.22
N MET A 402 17.15 2.35 20.46
CA MET A 402 16.46 3.50 19.85
C MET A 402 17.08 4.82 20.32
N ASP A 403 17.30 4.97 21.63
CA ASP A 403 17.91 6.17 22.22
C ASP A 403 19.33 6.39 21.67
N ALA A 404 20.10 5.32 21.45
CA ALA A 404 21.43 5.40 20.83
C ALA A 404 21.41 5.87 19.36
N ARG A 405 20.28 5.72 18.67
CA ARG A 405 20.07 6.11 17.26
C ARG A 405 19.13 7.30 17.09
N ARG A 406 18.86 8.05 18.17
CA ARG A 406 17.86 9.13 18.21
C ARG A 406 17.99 10.11 17.04
N GLU A 407 19.16 10.74 16.88
CA GLU A 407 19.39 11.73 15.83
C GLU A 407 19.30 11.13 14.42
N GLU A 408 19.79 9.90 14.25
CA GLU A 408 19.71 9.18 12.97
C GLU A 408 18.25 8.95 12.56
N LEU A 409 17.39 8.56 13.50
CA LEU A 409 15.96 8.32 13.26
C LEU A 409 15.21 9.61 12.93
N LEU A 410 15.51 10.70 13.64
CA LEU A 410 14.91 12.02 13.37
C LEU A 410 15.30 12.53 11.99
N ASP A 411 16.57 12.41 11.62
CA ASP A 411 17.05 12.77 10.29
C ASP A 411 16.45 11.87 9.21
N ALA A 412 16.32 10.56 9.47
CA ALA A 412 15.75 9.62 8.52
C ALA A 412 14.29 9.95 8.21
N ALA A 413 13.47 10.26 9.22
CA ALA A 413 12.06 10.61 9.01
C ALA A 413 11.89 11.89 8.15
N GLN A 414 12.77 12.88 8.34
CA GLN A 414 12.76 14.07 7.48
C GLN A 414 13.18 13.73 6.05
N ARG A 415 14.30 13.01 5.88
CA ARG A 415 14.80 12.60 4.57
C ARG A 415 13.79 11.75 3.80
N ASP A 416 13.12 10.82 4.48
CA ASP A 416 12.07 9.98 3.89
C ASP A 416 10.93 10.85 3.30
N THR A 417 10.58 11.97 3.95
CA THR A 417 9.58 12.94 3.47
C THR A 417 10.10 13.76 2.29
N GLU A 418 11.35 14.22 2.34
CA GLU A 418 12.01 14.95 1.25
C GLU A 418 12.17 14.09 0.00
N ASP A 419 12.56 12.83 0.17
CA ASP A 419 12.69 11.84 -0.89
C ASP A 419 11.34 11.50 -1.52
N PHE A 420 10.27 11.45 -0.72
CA PHE A 420 8.92 11.29 -1.24
C PHE A 420 8.49 12.48 -2.12
N ALA A 421 8.72 13.71 -1.66
CA ALA A 421 8.43 14.91 -2.45
C ALA A 421 9.21 14.93 -3.78
N LEU A 422 10.50 14.59 -3.73
CA LEU A 422 11.33 14.46 -4.93
C LEU A 422 10.77 13.41 -5.89
N LEU A 423 10.38 12.24 -5.37
CA LEU A 423 9.87 11.15 -6.18
C LEU A 423 8.58 11.56 -6.92
N ILE A 424 7.65 12.25 -6.24
CA ILE A 424 6.43 12.77 -6.87
C ILE A 424 6.77 13.71 -8.03
N ASP A 425 7.72 14.63 -7.86
CA ASP A 425 8.08 15.61 -8.89
C ASP A 425 8.57 14.96 -10.20
N VAL A 426 9.30 13.86 -10.08
CA VAL A 426 9.87 13.16 -11.24
C VAL A 426 8.99 12.03 -11.76
N TRP A 427 7.98 11.62 -10.99
CA TRP A 427 7.13 10.45 -11.25
C TRP A 427 6.47 10.45 -12.62
N PRO A 428 5.84 11.54 -13.11
CA PRO A 428 5.18 11.53 -14.41
C PRO A 428 6.12 11.20 -15.58
N ARG A 429 7.41 11.54 -15.45
CA ARG A 429 8.44 11.20 -16.45
C ARG A 429 8.84 9.73 -16.38
N LEU A 430 8.92 9.15 -15.18
CA LEU A 430 9.19 7.72 -14.99
C LEU A 430 8.05 6.87 -15.56
N VAL A 431 6.80 7.20 -15.23
CA VAL A 431 5.61 6.52 -15.76
C VAL A 431 5.57 6.55 -17.29
N ARG A 432 5.82 7.72 -17.88
CA ARG A 432 5.88 7.85 -19.35
C ARG A 432 6.98 6.98 -19.95
N ALA A 433 8.17 7.01 -19.37
CA ALA A 433 9.30 6.20 -19.85
C ALA A 433 9.02 4.70 -19.74
N ALA A 434 8.36 4.26 -18.67
CA ALA A 434 7.95 2.86 -18.48
C ALA A 434 6.96 2.42 -19.57
N ARG A 435 5.91 3.22 -19.82
CA ARG A 435 4.92 2.99 -20.88
C ARG A 435 5.54 2.89 -22.28
N GLU A 436 6.45 3.81 -22.60
CA GLU A 436 7.09 3.87 -23.92
C GLU A 436 8.10 2.75 -24.14
N SER A 437 8.70 2.23 -23.07
CA SER A 437 9.72 1.18 -23.16
C SER A 437 9.13 -0.23 -23.12
N GLY A 438 7.95 -0.38 -22.50
CA GLY A 438 7.39 -1.68 -22.19
C GLY A 438 8.24 -2.44 -21.17
N LEU A 439 7.81 -3.65 -20.80
CA LEU A 439 8.56 -4.50 -19.87
C LEU A 439 9.86 -5.05 -20.51
N GLY A 440 9.95 -5.06 -21.84
CA GLY A 440 11.15 -5.39 -22.60
C GLY A 440 11.60 -6.85 -22.43
N SER A 441 12.92 -7.11 -22.50
CA SER A 441 13.50 -8.45 -22.29
C SER A 441 13.53 -8.88 -20.81
N ALA A 442 12.90 -8.14 -19.89
CA ALA A 442 12.83 -8.53 -18.48
C ALA A 442 11.90 -9.76 -18.27
N ASP A 443 11.04 -10.04 -19.25
CA ASP A 443 10.19 -11.24 -19.32
C ASP A 443 10.92 -12.50 -19.83
N ALA A 444 12.15 -12.36 -20.36
CA ALA A 444 12.90 -13.45 -21.00
C ALA A 444 13.68 -14.33 -20.01
#